data_AF-A0A942JDU4-F1
#
_entry.id   AF-A0A942JDU4-F1
#
_cell.length_a   1.000
_cell.length_b   1.000
_cell.length_c   1.000
_cell.angle_alpha   90.00
_cell.angle_beta   90.00
_cell.angle_gamma   90.00
#
_symmetry.space_group_name_H-M   'P 1'
#
loop_
_entity.id
_entity.type
_entity.pdbx_description
1 polymer ?
#
loop_
_entity_poly.entity_id
_entity_poly.type
_entity_poly.pdbx_seq_one_letter_code
_entity_poly.pdbx_strand_id
1 'polypeptide(L)'
;MKITGKIKNLRPLISKYFNNAAAYVKERSVKVYAYLKRKKRYVIVGSFALPVVTAAAYVAITFIQITDPARVLLGDGFSSERTYSVGEEFAENIVNIAILGFDRDAEREKYAFLFLPDFIGVLTINFGTGDINLVRILRDSYVPMSATGVKDKINHSFYHGYMYGGGTDRNEAGLRGTLDTISLTLGGVPIQYYVSLDMDGLVYVVNAIGGIEYRVGENLYDRFGRRLLKKGTHHFNGEQFLALIRHRDDQSGQDVGRTVRQFDILDDLFENFRDKGLLRNIPTMFKVYRDHIKTNLGLRQVAALAYYVRNFDPTQDIFHVLEGTNQSKDGIYYWVLNQAQRVSLIRQVFGITVPAWPQEVLTDTPPPPLKFFEYEILIDEDGAPSVALTWEPGDAKKVVYELYRNGELLEELESTYYLDEDVEFGEDYDYRLVVRHFRAEGPPGSLSVYLVPPMVAVPDVAGMTAQDARRAIEAAGFRFGVSPDEFHETVPDDKAIYTLPAAGTMAAAGSIVTVVMSDGPPPPEPEKVQIPANIIGMTEVDARAKLEGLGFVVVIQEEPAVSAKGTVIRTNPDAGTSQLKGSIVTLFVSKGPEEPQG
;
A
#
# COMPACT_ATOMS: atom_id res chain seq x y z
N MET A 1 -4.00 9.50 78.26
CA MET A 1 -3.65 10.90 78.60
C MET A 1 -2.78 10.91 79.87
N LYS A 2 -1.44 10.97 79.75
CA LYS A 2 -0.45 11.37 80.80
C LYS A 2 1.02 11.12 80.34
N ILE A 3 1.45 11.69 79.20
CA ILE A 3 2.89 11.79 78.84
C ILE A 3 3.22 13.20 78.34
N THR A 4 2.72 14.24 79.01
CA THR A 4 3.06 15.63 78.69
C THR A 4 3.65 16.40 79.87
N GLY A 5 3.69 15.80 81.07
CA GLY A 5 4.23 16.43 82.28
C GLY A 5 5.73 16.22 82.54
N LYS A 6 6.37 15.18 81.96
CA LYS A 6 7.78 14.86 82.26
C LYS A 6 8.82 15.48 81.33
N ILE A 7 8.42 16.06 80.18
CA ILE A 7 9.37 16.65 79.21
C ILE A 7 9.67 18.14 79.50
N LYS A 8 8.78 18.86 80.21
CA LYS A 8 8.98 20.30 80.52
C LYS A 8 10.14 20.58 81.49
N ASN A 9 10.53 19.61 82.32
CA ASN A 9 11.61 19.77 83.31
C ASN A 9 13.01 19.35 82.82
N LEU A 10 13.14 18.80 81.60
CA LEU A 10 14.43 18.39 81.03
C LEU A 10 15.10 19.48 80.17
N ARG A 11 14.34 20.43 79.61
CA ARG A 11 14.88 21.54 78.80
C ARG A 11 15.89 22.44 79.54
N PRO A 12 15.66 22.84 80.82
CA PRO A 12 16.63 23.65 81.56
C PRO A 12 17.92 22.88 81.90
N LEU A 13 17.82 21.57 82.17
CA LEU A 13 18.96 20.71 82.48
C LEU A 13 19.83 20.42 81.25
N ILE A 14 19.22 20.15 80.09
CA ILE A 14 19.92 19.93 78.82
C ILE A 14 20.60 21.23 78.36
N SER A 15 19.94 22.39 78.47
CA SER A 15 20.54 23.70 78.16
C SER A 15 21.74 24.03 79.07
N LYS A 16 21.66 23.72 80.37
CA LYS A 16 22.79 23.89 81.32
C LYS A 16 23.95 22.94 81.02
N TYR A 17 23.68 21.71 80.60
CA TYR A 17 24.72 20.74 80.20
C TYR A 17 25.41 21.14 78.89
N PHE A 18 24.66 21.58 77.88
CA PHE A 18 25.21 22.05 76.62
C PHE A 18 25.98 23.37 76.76
N ASN A 19 25.50 24.32 77.58
CA ASN A 19 26.21 25.57 77.83
C ASN A 19 27.48 25.38 78.64
N ASN A 20 27.49 24.45 79.62
CA ASN A 20 28.70 24.09 80.36
C ASN A 20 29.69 23.29 79.51
N ALA A 21 29.22 22.41 78.62
CA ALA A 21 30.07 21.71 77.66
C ALA A 21 30.64 22.69 76.62
N ALA A 22 29.86 23.65 76.14
CA ALA A 22 30.32 24.69 75.23
C ALA A 22 31.33 25.63 75.90
N ALA A 23 31.13 26.00 77.18
CA ALA A 23 32.09 26.78 77.95
C ALA A 23 33.39 26.00 78.23
N TYR A 24 33.28 24.71 78.56
CA TYR A 24 34.43 23.82 78.78
C TYR A 24 35.23 23.57 77.49
N VAL A 25 34.56 23.37 76.36
CA VAL A 25 35.17 23.25 75.03
C VAL A 25 35.77 24.58 74.59
N LYS A 26 35.15 25.73 74.89
CA LYS A 26 35.69 27.06 74.60
C LYS A 26 36.93 27.37 75.44
N GLU A 27 36.95 27.01 76.72
CA GLU A 27 38.13 27.24 77.58
C GLU A 27 39.30 26.30 77.26
N ARG A 28 39.02 25.02 76.94
CA ARG A 28 40.05 24.07 76.46
C ARG A 28 40.54 24.39 75.06
N SER A 29 39.67 24.80 74.14
CA SER A 29 40.09 25.20 72.79
C SER A 29 40.96 26.44 72.83
N VAL A 30 40.69 27.42 73.70
CA VAL A 30 41.57 28.58 73.91
C VAL A 30 42.92 28.18 74.51
N LYS A 31 42.98 27.25 75.49
CA LYS A 31 44.24 26.73 76.05
C LYS A 31 45.04 25.89 75.04
N VAL A 32 44.37 25.06 74.24
CA VAL A 32 44.98 24.27 73.15
C VAL A 32 45.47 25.18 72.03
N TYR A 33 44.71 26.20 71.65
CA TYR A 33 45.10 27.19 70.65
C TYR A 33 46.29 28.03 71.12
N ALA A 34 46.33 28.44 72.39
CA ALA A 34 47.47 29.13 73.00
C ALA A 34 48.73 28.23 73.12
N TYR A 35 48.54 26.94 73.42
CA TYR A 35 49.62 25.94 73.46
C TYR A 35 50.19 25.63 72.07
N LEU A 36 49.33 25.50 71.06
CA LEU A 36 49.70 25.28 69.67
C LEU A 36 50.36 26.53 69.05
N LYS A 37 49.92 27.75 69.39
CA LYS A 37 50.54 29.02 68.97
C LYS A 37 52.02 29.14 69.39
N ARG A 38 52.43 28.50 70.50
CA ARG A 38 53.84 28.46 70.95
C ARG A 38 54.72 27.44 70.19
N LYS A 39 54.13 26.48 69.48
CA LYS A 39 54.87 25.53 68.62
C LYS A 39 54.33 25.60 67.20
N LYS A 40 54.79 26.60 66.43
CA LYS A 40 54.43 26.86 65.02
C LYS A 40 54.33 25.60 64.16
N ARG A 41 55.17 24.58 64.40
CA ARG A 41 55.15 23.29 63.69
C ARG A 41 53.85 22.48 63.81
N TYR A 42 53.14 22.54 64.94
CA TYR A 42 51.91 21.75 65.14
C TYR A 42 50.63 22.47 64.68
N VAL A 43 50.63 23.80 64.61
CA VAL A 43 49.54 24.57 63.99
C VAL A 43 49.54 24.33 62.48
N ILE A 44 50.72 24.27 61.85
CA ILE A 44 50.87 23.96 60.42
C ILE A 44 50.43 22.51 60.16
N VAL A 45 50.94 21.52 60.91
CA VAL A 45 50.53 20.12 60.73
C VAL A 45 49.04 19.91 61.00
N GLY A 46 48.45 20.55 62.02
CA GLY A 46 47.02 20.46 62.31
C GLY A 46 46.12 21.15 61.27
N SER A 47 46.58 22.24 60.65
CA SER A 47 45.84 22.94 59.59
C SER A 47 45.90 22.24 58.23
N PHE A 48 46.88 21.35 58.01
CA PHE A 48 46.89 20.42 56.87
C PHE A 48 46.22 19.08 57.20
N ALA A 49 46.37 18.56 58.42
CA ALA A 49 45.82 17.27 58.82
C ALA A 49 44.30 17.31 58.97
N LEU A 50 43.69 18.39 59.46
CA LEU A 50 42.25 18.46 59.62
C LEU A 50 41.50 18.44 58.27
N PRO A 51 41.88 19.24 57.24
CA PRO A 51 41.33 19.11 55.89
C PRO A 51 41.56 17.72 55.28
N VAL A 52 42.73 17.10 55.49
CA VAL A 52 43.02 15.76 54.98
C VAL A 52 42.17 14.70 55.68
N VAL A 53 41.97 14.79 56.99
CA VAL A 53 41.12 13.86 57.76
C VAL A 53 39.64 14.09 57.45
N THR A 54 39.19 15.33 57.26
CA THR A 54 37.81 15.60 56.81
C THR A 54 37.61 15.17 55.36
N ALA A 55 38.59 15.36 54.48
CA ALA A 55 38.56 14.83 53.12
C ALA A 55 38.57 13.29 53.12
N ALA A 56 39.41 12.65 53.94
CA ALA A 56 39.47 11.20 54.08
C ALA A 56 38.20 10.63 54.70
N ALA A 57 37.61 11.29 55.70
CA ALA A 57 36.33 10.92 56.27
C ALA A 57 35.19 11.15 55.27
N TYR A 58 35.22 12.24 54.49
CA TYR A 58 34.26 12.50 53.43
C TYR A 58 34.37 11.46 52.31
N VAL A 59 35.58 11.11 51.90
CA VAL A 59 35.86 10.03 50.93
C VAL A 59 35.40 8.69 51.50
N ALA A 60 35.70 8.38 52.76
CA ALA A 60 35.27 7.14 53.41
C ALA A 60 33.74 7.07 53.54
N ILE A 61 33.08 8.14 53.94
CA ILE A 61 31.61 8.23 54.03
C ILE A 61 30.99 8.10 52.62
N THR A 62 31.53 8.81 51.63
CA THR A 62 31.05 8.73 50.24
C THR A 62 31.29 7.34 49.65
N PHE A 63 32.41 6.71 50.00
CA PHE A 63 32.74 5.34 49.59
C PHE A 63 31.79 4.33 50.24
N ILE A 64 31.56 4.41 51.56
CA ILE A 64 30.58 3.58 52.30
C ILE A 64 29.16 3.77 51.72
N GLN A 65 28.80 4.99 51.33
CA GLN A 65 27.53 5.27 50.65
C GLN A 65 27.47 4.61 49.27
N ILE A 66 28.50 4.72 48.44
CA ILE A 66 28.55 4.10 47.11
C ILE A 66 28.52 2.56 47.19
N THR A 67 29.06 1.96 48.25
CA THR A 67 29.00 0.51 48.47
C THR A 67 27.61 -0.01 48.88
N ASP A 68 26.67 0.88 49.18
CA ASP A 68 25.26 0.56 49.46
C ASP A 68 24.36 1.24 48.38
N PRO A 69 24.30 0.66 47.17
CA PRO A 69 23.63 1.27 46.03
C PRO A 69 22.12 1.41 46.24
N ALA A 70 21.49 0.48 46.97
CA ALA A 70 20.08 0.58 47.35
C ALA A 70 19.81 1.88 48.10
N ARG A 71 20.62 2.17 49.12
CA ARG A 71 20.50 3.42 49.89
C ARG A 71 20.75 4.67 49.05
N VAL A 72 21.69 4.66 48.11
CA VAL A 72 21.98 5.84 47.27
C VAL A 72 20.85 6.11 46.27
N LEU A 73 20.26 5.06 45.70
CA LEU A 73 19.22 5.20 44.68
C LEU A 73 17.82 5.39 45.28
N LEU A 74 17.59 4.93 46.51
CA LEU A 74 16.29 5.01 47.20
C LEU A 74 16.25 6.05 48.33
N GLY A 75 17.40 6.39 48.92
CA GLY A 75 17.50 7.04 50.25
C GLY A 75 17.54 8.57 50.28
N ASP A 76 17.64 9.26 49.14
CA ASP A 76 17.59 10.72 49.07
C ASP A 76 16.28 11.17 48.39
N GLY A 77 15.15 11.01 49.10
CA GLY A 77 13.93 11.75 48.79
C GLY A 77 13.31 11.50 47.42
N PHE A 78 13.18 10.24 47.00
CA PHE A 78 12.12 9.92 46.04
C PHE A 78 10.76 10.04 46.75
N SER A 79 10.31 11.28 47.01
CA SER A 79 8.88 11.52 47.17
C SER A 79 8.31 11.47 45.77
N SER A 80 7.59 10.40 45.46
CA SER A 80 6.78 10.40 44.26
C SER A 80 5.70 11.48 44.41
N GLU A 81 5.97 12.72 43.99
CA GLU A 81 4.88 13.64 43.62
C GLU A 81 4.02 13.01 42.52
N ARG A 82 4.58 12.01 41.81
CA ARG A 82 3.93 11.15 40.84
C ARG A 82 3.08 10.08 41.55
N THR A 83 1.76 10.19 41.45
CA THR A 83 0.80 9.21 41.96
C THR A 83 0.85 7.92 41.13
N TYR A 84 1.79 7.02 41.42
CA TYR A 84 1.82 5.70 40.81
C TYR A 84 0.74 4.78 41.42
N SER A 85 0.04 4.01 40.59
CA SER A 85 -1.14 3.25 41.03
C SER A 85 -0.83 1.99 41.85
N VAL A 86 0.42 1.52 41.85
CA VAL A 86 0.80 0.23 42.45
C VAL A 86 1.15 0.29 43.94
N GLY A 87 1.24 1.49 44.53
CA GLY A 87 1.26 1.69 46.00
C GLY A 87 2.12 0.70 46.80
N GLU A 88 1.63 0.33 48.00
CA GLU A 88 2.28 -0.54 49.00
C GLU A 88 2.66 -1.95 48.49
N GLU A 89 2.16 -2.39 47.32
CA GLU A 89 2.52 -3.68 46.71
C GLU A 89 3.87 -3.64 45.97
N PHE A 90 4.35 -2.45 45.58
CA PHE A 90 5.64 -2.32 44.91
C PHE A 90 6.78 -2.37 45.92
N ALA A 91 7.75 -3.25 45.70
CA ALA A 91 8.82 -3.48 46.65
C ALA A 91 9.75 -2.26 46.77
N GLU A 92 9.95 -1.77 48.01
CA GLU A 92 10.75 -0.56 48.31
C GLU A 92 12.24 -0.69 47.91
N ASN A 93 12.70 -1.89 47.58
CA ASN A 93 14.07 -2.22 47.21
C ASN A 93 14.29 -2.36 45.69
N ILE A 94 13.31 -2.00 44.86
CA ILE A 94 13.42 -2.06 43.39
C ILE A 94 13.60 -0.65 42.83
N VAL A 95 14.56 -0.50 41.90
CA VAL A 95 14.78 0.73 41.14
C VAL A 95 14.57 0.47 39.66
N ASN A 96 13.76 1.32 39.03
CA ASN A 96 13.48 1.31 37.60
C ASN A 96 14.04 2.57 36.93
N ILE A 97 14.77 2.36 35.83
CA ILE A 97 15.43 3.39 35.05
C ILE A 97 14.96 3.26 33.60
N ALA A 98 14.20 4.23 33.11
CA ALA A 98 13.84 4.27 31.69
C ALA A 98 15.06 4.60 30.83
N ILE A 99 15.28 3.85 29.76
CA ILE A 99 16.32 4.08 28.77
C ILE A 99 15.62 4.47 27.47
N LEU A 100 15.87 5.69 27.01
CA LEU A 100 15.18 6.29 25.86
C LEU A 100 16.20 6.71 24.78
N GLY A 101 16.03 6.22 23.56
CA GLY A 101 16.81 6.65 22.39
C GLY A 101 15.94 7.49 21.47
N PHE A 102 16.24 8.78 21.36
CA PHE A 102 15.50 9.72 20.51
C PHE A 102 16.04 9.71 19.09
N ASP A 103 15.13 9.81 18.13
CA ASP A 103 15.42 9.86 16.70
C ASP A 103 15.93 11.23 16.21
N ARG A 104 16.62 11.97 17.09
CA ARG A 104 17.18 13.31 16.86
C ARG A 104 18.60 13.23 16.33
N ASP A 105 18.86 13.94 15.23
CA ASP A 105 20.20 14.24 14.71
C ASP A 105 20.21 15.68 14.14
N ALA A 106 21.40 16.27 13.98
CA ALA A 106 21.58 17.65 13.52
C ALA A 106 20.99 17.93 12.13
N GLU A 107 20.87 16.92 11.26
CA GLU A 107 20.26 17.06 9.94
C GLU A 107 18.73 17.16 10.06
N ARG A 108 18.12 16.31 10.89
CA ARG A 108 16.67 16.32 11.12
C ARG A 108 16.20 17.57 11.84
N GLU A 109 17.02 18.20 12.68
CA GLU A 109 16.70 19.50 13.30
C GLU A 109 16.38 20.60 12.29
N LYS A 110 16.88 20.49 11.06
CA LYS A 110 16.62 21.49 10.01
C LYS A 110 15.15 21.49 9.56
N TYR A 111 14.41 20.40 9.75
CA TYR A 111 13.05 20.24 9.20
C TYR A 111 12.05 19.54 10.13
N ALA A 112 12.49 18.87 11.19
CA ALA A 112 11.61 18.20 12.16
C ALA A 112 11.30 19.12 13.35
N PHE A 113 10.01 19.28 13.63
CA PHE A 113 9.53 20.06 14.79
C PHE A 113 9.63 19.31 16.12
N LEU A 114 9.64 17.97 16.08
CA LEU A 114 9.64 17.11 17.27
C LEU A 114 10.39 15.81 16.99
N PHE A 115 11.01 15.26 18.03
CA PHE A 115 11.74 13.99 18.00
C PHE A 115 11.10 13.00 18.97
N LEU A 116 11.00 11.75 18.55
CA LEU A 116 10.31 10.69 19.29
C LEU A 116 11.30 9.62 19.76
N PRO A 117 11.04 8.98 20.91
CA PRO A 117 11.86 7.87 21.39
C PRO A 117 11.59 6.60 20.57
N ASP A 118 12.51 6.23 19.70
CA ASP A 118 12.47 4.99 18.92
C ASP A 118 13.00 3.79 19.70
N PHE A 119 13.82 4.03 20.71
CA PHE A 119 14.23 3.03 21.68
C PHE A 119 13.58 3.33 23.02
N ILE A 120 12.79 2.39 23.55
CA ILE A 120 12.15 2.46 24.87
C ILE A 120 12.44 1.18 25.66
N GLY A 121 13.14 1.30 26.78
CA GLY A 121 13.41 0.18 27.70
C GLY A 121 13.33 0.63 29.15
N VAL A 122 13.18 -0.33 30.06
CA VAL A 122 13.21 -0.10 31.51
C VAL A 122 14.20 -1.08 32.13
N LEU A 123 15.30 -0.55 32.64
CA LEU A 123 16.25 -1.29 33.46
C LEU A 123 15.72 -1.34 34.89
N THR A 124 15.49 -2.54 35.40
CA THR A 124 14.97 -2.85 36.72
C THR A 124 16.04 -3.54 37.52
N ILE A 125 16.33 -3.03 38.72
CA ILE A 125 17.29 -3.61 39.66
C ILE A 125 16.57 -3.90 40.97
N ASN A 126 16.51 -5.18 41.35
CA ASN A 126 15.97 -5.61 42.63
C ASN A 126 17.10 -5.85 43.62
N PHE A 127 17.29 -4.93 44.58
CA PHE A 127 18.38 -5.02 45.55
C PHE A 127 18.16 -6.10 46.62
N GLY A 128 16.96 -6.68 46.74
CA GLY A 128 16.70 -7.76 47.70
C GLY A 128 17.00 -9.14 47.15
N THR A 129 16.73 -9.37 45.86
CA THR A 129 17.05 -10.64 45.19
C THR A 129 18.40 -10.62 44.50
N GLY A 130 18.88 -9.44 44.09
CA GLY A 130 20.08 -9.26 43.29
C GLY A 130 19.79 -9.18 41.78
N ASP A 131 18.54 -9.39 41.36
CA ASP A 131 18.17 -9.50 39.95
C ASP A 131 18.28 -8.16 39.21
N ILE A 132 18.75 -8.23 37.97
CA ILE A 132 18.78 -7.13 37.02
C ILE A 132 18.01 -7.57 35.78
N ASN A 133 17.07 -6.76 35.32
CA ASN A 133 16.25 -7.06 34.15
C ASN A 133 16.13 -5.81 33.27
N LEU A 134 16.20 -5.95 31.95
CA LEU A 134 15.90 -4.91 30.98
C LEU A 134 14.63 -5.30 30.23
N VAL A 135 13.53 -4.60 30.50
CA VAL A 135 12.24 -4.80 29.82
C VAL A 135 12.11 -3.81 28.67
N ARG A 136 12.03 -4.34 27.45
CA ARG A 136 11.86 -3.57 26.21
C ARG A 136 10.40 -3.43 25.83
N ILE A 137 10.04 -2.21 25.43
CA ILE A 137 8.73 -1.92 24.86
C ILE A 137 8.97 -1.45 23.42
N LEU A 138 8.44 -2.20 22.45
CA LEU A 138 8.63 -1.84 21.05
C LEU A 138 7.96 -0.50 20.78
N ARG A 139 8.62 0.38 20.03
CA ARG A 139 8.16 1.76 19.78
C ARG A 139 6.75 1.86 19.18
N ASP A 140 6.37 0.85 18.39
CA ASP A 140 5.07 0.76 17.71
C ASP A 140 3.98 0.13 18.61
N SER A 141 4.28 -0.15 19.89
CA SER A 141 3.34 -0.76 20.83
C SER A 141 2.06 0.07 20.95
N TYR A 142 0.91 -0.53 20.66
CA TYR A 142 -0.40 0.12 20.74
C TYR A 142 -0.88 0.17 22.19
N VAL A 143 -0.70 1.33 22.83
CA VAL A 143 -0.96 1.53 24.26
C VAL A 143 -1.73 2.84 24.49
N PRO A 144 -2.50 2.97 25.58
CA PRO A 144 -3.10 4.24 25.95
C PRO A 144 -2.03 5.26 26.35
N MET A 145 -2.09 6.47 25.79
CA MET A 145 -1.21 7.57 26.16
C MET A 145 -1.64 8.14 27.51
N SER A 146 -0.70 8.29 28.46
CA SER A 146 -1.02 8.78 29.81
C SER A 146 -1.65 10.17 29.80
N ALA A 147 -1.23 11.05 28.88
CA ALA A 147 -1.69 12.43 28.81
C ALA A 147 -3.12 12.60 28.30
N THR A 148 -3.63 11.66 27.48
CA THR A 148 -4.92 11.83 26.77
C THR A 148 -5.85 10.63 26.86
N GLY A 149 -5.38 9.46 27.31
CA GLY A 149 -6.12 8.19 27.29
C GLY A 149 -6.29 7.55 25.91
N VAL A 150 -6.17 8.34 24.82
CA VAL A 150 -6.17 7.86 23.43
C VAL A 150 -5.07 6.81 23.23
N LYS A 151 -5.38 5.72 22.52
CA LYS A 151 -4.41 4.69 22.16
C LYS A 151 -3.67 5.07 20.88
N ASP A 152 -2.35 4.92 20.91
CA ASP A 152 -1.48 5.10 19.76
C ASP A 152 -0.14 4.35 20.00
N LYS A 153 0.83 4.53 19.11
CA LYS A 153 2.19 4.01 19.28
C LYS A 153 2.83 4.61 20.54
N ILE A 154 3.48 3.78 21.35
CA ILE A 154 4.10 4.26 22.60
C ILE A 154 5.13 5.36 22.38
N ASN A 155 5.85 5.39 21.24
CA ASN A 155 6.77 6.49 20.95
C ASN A 155 6.06 7.84 20.76
N HIS A 156 4.78 7.86 20.37
CA HIS A 156 3.97 9.08 20.30
C HIS A 156 3.63 9.64 21.68
N SER A 157 3.89 8.91 22.78
CA SER A 157 3.73 9.43 24.14
C SER A 157 4.45 10.75 24.38
N PHE A 158 5.60 10.96 23.73
CA PHE A 158 6.32 12.23 23.81
C PHE A 158 5.53 13.37 23.17
N TYR A 159 4.96 13.14 21.97
CA TYR A 159 4.08 14.10 21.30
C TYR A 159 2.84 14.41 22.15
N HIS A 160 2.17 13.39 22.68
CA HIS A 160 0.98 13.59 23.51
C HIS A 160 1.30 14.37 24.79
N GLY A 161 2.42 14.06 25.46
CA GLY A 161 2.89 14.83 26.60
C GLY A 161 3.26 16.27 26.23
N TYR A 162 3.93 16.48 25.09
CA TYR A 162 4.35 17.78 24.59
C TYR A 162 3.16 18.69 24.26
N MET A 163 2.12 18.13 23.64
CA MET A 163 0.93 18.88 23.21
C MET A 163 -0.10 19.07 24.33
N TYR A 164 -0.31 18.05 25.17
CA TYR A 164 -1.45 18.01 26.09
C TYR A 164 -1.06 17.85 27.57
N GLY A 165 0.21 17.58 27.87
CA GLY A 165 0.67 17.31 29.24
C GLY A 165 0.74 18.54 30.15
N GLY A 166 0.65 19.75 29.60
CA GLY A 166 0.70 21.02 30.34
C GLY A 166 2.08 21.32 30.97
N GLY A 167 2.22 22.52 31.55
CA GLY A 167 3.48 23.00 32.13
C GLY A 167 4.18 24.07 31.28
N THR A 168 5.26 24.65 31.81
CA THR A 168 5.98 25.75 31.18
C THR A 168 7.01 25.28 30.14
N ASP A 169 7.61 24.10 30.35
CA ASP A 169 8.51 23.46 29.38
C ASP A 169 7.79 22.28 28.71
N ARG A 170 7.57 22.40 27.40
CA ARG A 170 6.88 21.36 26.62
C ARG A 170 7.74 20.11 26.41
N ASN A 171 9.07 20.24 26.34
CA ASN A 171 9.95 19.07 26.21
C ASN A 171 9.97 18.26 27.50
N GLU A 172 9.92 18.93 28.64
CA GLU A 172 9.75 18.28 29.94
C GLU A 172 8.37 17.59 30.04
N ALA A 173 7.32 18.25 29.56
CA ALA A 173 5.98 17.65 29.48
C ALA A 173 5.93 16.42 28.56
N GLY A 174 6.62 16.47 27.42
CA GLY A 174 6.78 15.33 26.50
C GLY A 174 7.48 14.16 27.16
N LEU A 175 8.64 14.41 27.79
CA LEU A 175 9.37 13.38 28.52
C LEU A 175 8.53 12.78 29.64
N ARG A 176 7.82 13.61 30.43
CA ARG A 176 6.91 13.15 31.48
C ARG A 176 5.82 12.25 30.89
N GLY A 177 5.18 12.66 29.79
CA GLY A 177 4.19 11.85 29.09
C GLY A 177 4.72 10.47 28.68
N THR A 178 5.96 10.40 28.21
CA THR A 178 6.63 9.13 27.91
C THR A 178 6.85 8.27 29.14
N LEU A 179 7.44 8.80 30.22
CA LEU A 179 7.70 8.05 31.45
C LEU A 179 6.39 7.53 32.09
N ASP A 180 5.34 8.36 32.09
CA ASP A 180 4.04 7.98 32.63
C ASP A 180 3.34 6.94 31.76
N THR A 181 3.49 7.01 30.43
CA THR A 181 2.95 6.00 29.51
C THR A 181 3.68 4.66 29.64
N ILE A 182 5.00 4.68 29.86
CA ILE A 182 5.79 3.48 30.17
C ILE A 182 5.31 2.86 31.48
N SER A 183 5.20 3.66 32.54
CA SER A 183 4.66 3.23 33.84
C SER A 183 3.27 2.60 33.67
N LEU A 184 2.35 3.28 32.98
CA LEU A 184 1.00 2.77 32.69
C LEU A 184 1.04 1.44 31.92
N THR A 185 1.91 1.34 30.92
CA THR A 185 2.13 0.11 30.14
C THR A 185 2.65 -1.03 31.02
N LEU A 186 3.46 -0.74 32.03
CA LEU A 186 3.93 -1.72 33.01
C LEU A 186 2.99 -1.89 34.21
N GLY A 187 1.75 -1.42 34.11
CA GLY A 187 0.73 -1.60 35.14
C GLY A 187 0.88 -0.67 36.34
N GLY A 188 1.54 0.47 36.15
CA GLY A 188 1.76 1.51 37.14
C GLY A 188 3.11 1.46 37.84
N VAL A 189 4.03 0.58 37.39
CA VAL A 189 5.40 0.47 37.94
C VAL A 189 6.08 1.85 37.96
N PRO A 190 6.57 2.31 39.12
CA PRO A 190 7.19 3.63 39.23
C PRO A 190 8.48 3.73 38.43
N ILE A 191 8.65 4.81 37.66
CA ILE A 191 9.90 5.07 36.95
C ILE A 191 10.68 6.16 37.70
N GLN A 192 11.64 5.73 38.52
CA GLN A 192 12.40 6.66 39.38
C GLN A 192 13.36 7.51 38.56
N TYR A 193 14.09 6.87 37.65
CA TYR A 193 15.12 7.50 36.86
C TYR A 193 14.88 7.33 35.37
N TYR A 194 15.53 8.18 34.58
CA TYR A 194 15.62 7.99 33.15
C TYR A 194 17.01 8.36 32.64
N VAL A 195 17.42 7.73 31.55
CA VAL A 195 18.56 8.11 30.74
C VAL A 195 18.05 8.23 29.32
N SER A 196 18.23 9.39 28.71
CA SER A 196 17.93 9.59 27.30
C SER A 196 19.12 10.09 26.51
N LEU A 197 19.26 9.50 25.32
CA LEU A 197 20.32 9.74 24.36
C LEU A 197 19.67 10.10 23.02
N ASP A 198 20.23 11.07 22.31
CA ASP A 198 19.98 11.25 20.88
C ASP A 198 21.04 10.51 20.06
N MET A 199 20.92 10.57 18.73
CA MET A 199 21.81 9.83 17.83
C MET A 199 23.25 10.33 17.93
N ASP A 200 23.45 11.64 18.11
CA ASP A 200 24.77 12.23 18.30
C ASP A 200 25.38 11.75 19.63
N GLY A 201 24.61 11.78 20.72
CA GLY A 201 25.05 11.27 22.01
C GLY A 201 25.46 9.80 21.97
N LEU A 202 24.75 8.96 21.20
CA LEU A 202 25.12 7.57 20.99
C LEU A 202 26.49 7.44 20.28
N VAL A 203 26.71 8.18 19.19
CA VAL A 203 27.99 8.18 18.46
C VAL A 203 29.14 8.57 19.40
N TYR A 204 28.96 9.61 20.21
CA TYR A 204 29.97 10.04 21.18
C TYR A 204 30.28 8.96 22.21
N VAL A 205 29.27 8.31 22.79
CA VAL A 205 29.47 7.25 23.78
C VAL A 205 30.21 6.06 23.18
N VAL A 206 29.87 5.65 21.96
CA VAL A 206 30.55 4.52 21.27
C VAL A 206 32.00 4.86 20.92
N ASN A 207 32.25 6.08 20.44
CA ASN A 207 33.62 6.52 20.16
C ASN A 207 34.46 6.64 21.43
N ALA A 208 33.86 7.06 22.56
CA ALA A 208 34.52 7.20 23.85
C ALA A 208 35.08 5.89 24.41
N ILE A 209 34.41 4.77 24.13
CA ILE A 209 34.82 3.43 24.56
C ILE A 209 35.75 2.73 23.55
N GLY A 210 36.10 3.43 22.47
CA GLY A 210 36.96 2.92 21.41
C GLY A 210 36.25 1.97 20.46
N GLY A 211 34.95 2.14 20.23
CA GLY A 211 34.14 1.33 19.31
C GLY A 211 33.62 0.01 19.90
N ILE A 212 32.79 -0.69 19.11
CA ILE A 212 32.09 -1.92 19.51
C ILE A 212 32.45 -3.05 18.56
N GLU A 213 32.72 -4.23 19.11
CA GLU A 213 32.77 -5.47 18.33
C GLU A 213 31.36 -6.04 18.24
N TYR A 214 30.84 -6.22 17.03
CA TYR A 214 29.52 -6.82 16.82
C TYR A 214 29.56 -7.87 15.73
N ARG A 215 28.86 -8.99 15.94
CA ARG A 215 28.76 -10.07 14.96
C ARG A 215 27.50 -9.92 14.12
N VAL A 216 27.70 -9.51 12.87
CA VAL A 216 26.62 -9.42 11.88
C VAL A 216 26.25 -10.82 11.40
N GLY A 217 25.04 -11.28 11.70
CA GLY A 217 24.55 -12.62 11.36
C GLY A 217 24.44 -12.90 9.85
N GLU A 218 24.10 -11.87 9.07
CA GLU A 218 23.83 -11.98 7.62
C GLU A 218 24.50 -10.85 6.83
N ASN A 219 24.56 -10.97 5.51
CA ASN A 219 25.05 -9.87 4.68
C ASN A 219 23.98 -8.77 4.63
N LEU A 220 24.37 -7.52 4.81
CA LEU A 220 23.48 -6.37 4.65
C LEU A 220 23.63 -5.79 3.25
N TYR A 221 22.52 -5.38 2.65
CA TYR A 221 22.46 -4.80 1.30
C TYR A 221 21.70 -3.47 1.33
N ASP A 222 21.99 -2.58 0.39
CA ASP A 222 21.17 -1.38 0.19
C ASP A 222 19.91 -1.69 -0.63
N ARG A 223 19.04 -0.69 -0.77
CA ARG A 223 17.81 -0.76 -1.57
C ARG A 223 18.01 -1.11 -3.05
N PHE A 224 19.24 -1.04 -3.54
CA PHE A 224 19.62 -1.37 -4.92
C PHE A 224 20.31 -2.73 -5.01
N GLY A 225 20.29 -3.53 -3.94
CA GLY A 225 20.93 -4.84 -3.87
C GLY A 225 22.45 -4.80 -3.75
N ARG A 226 23.07 -3.63 -3.52
CA ARG A 226 24.52 -3.52 -3.31
C ARG A 226 24.85 -3.92 -1.89
N ARG A 227 25.78 -4.87 -1.72
CA ARG A 227 26.20 -5.34 -0.40
C ARG A 227 26.92 -4.23 0.36
N LEU A 228 26.33 -3.80 1.47
CA LEU A 228 26.88 -2.80 2.39
C LEU A 228 27.87 -3.42 3.37
N LEU A 229 27.52 -4.59 3.93
CA LEU A 229 28.30 -5.22 4.99
C LEU A 229 28.28 -6.73 4.86
N LYS A 230 29.45 -7.36 5.01
CA LYS A 230 29.57 -8.82 4.99
C LYS A 230 29.19 -9.40 6.35
N LYS A 231 28.55 -10.57 6.38
CA LYS A 231 28.38 -11.34 7.62
C LYS A 231 29.73 -11.61 8.31
N GLY A 232 29.75 -11.60 9.64
CA GLY A 232 30.94 -11.81 10.47
C GLY A 232 31.09 -10.78 11.58
N THR A 233 32.14 -10.92 12.38
CA THR A 233 32.50 -9.96 13.43
C THR A 233 33.23 -8.77 12.82
N HIS A 234 32.80 -7.58 13.19
CA HIS A 234 33.44 -6.33 12.79
C HIS A 234 33.55 -5.37 13.97
N HIS A 235 34.56 -4.51 13.88
CA HIS A 235 34.72 -3.37 14.75
C HIS A 235 33.99 -2.15 14.16
N PHE A 236 33.07 -1.57 14.91
CA PHE A 236 32.31 -0.37 14.52
C PHE A 236 32.71 0.82 15.39
N ASN A 237 33.09 1.92 14.76
CA ASN A 237 33.07 3.22 15.43
C ASN A 237 31.62 3.71 15.60
N GLY A 238 31.42 4.84 16.28
CA GLY A 238 30.09 5.36 16.60
C GLY A 238 29.23 5.64 15.37
N GLU A 239 29.81 6.18 14.31
CA GLU A 239 29.13 6.50 13.06
C GLU A 239 28.70 5.24 12.31
N GLN A 240 29.59 4.26 12.19
CA GLN A 240 29.30 2.98 11.56
C GLN A 240 28.28 2.17 12.37
N PHE A 241 28.36 2.25 13.69
CA PHE A 241 27.41 1.63 14.61
C PHE A 241 26.03 2.25 14.47
N LEU A 242 25.93 3.58 14.44
CA LEU A 242 24.69 4.29 14.21
C LEU A 242 24.07 3.91 12.86
N ALA A 243 24.89 3.82 11.80
CA ALA A 243 24.43 3.39 10.48
C ALA A 243 23.87 1.96 10.51
N LEU A 244 24.53 1.05 11.24
CA LEU A 244 24.09 -0.33 11.41
C LEU A 244 22.71 -0.44 12.09
N ILE A 245 22.51 0.25 13.23
CA ILE A 245 21.23 0.19 13.98
C ILE A 245 20.07 0.92 13.27
N ARG A 246 20.38 1.83 12.34
CA ARG A 246 19.39 2.53 11.52
C ARG A 246 19.02 1.76 10.25
N HIS A 247 19.83 0.78 9.86
CA HIS A 247 19.63 0.05 8.62
C HIS A 247 18.32 -0.76 8.64
N ARG A 248 17.47 -0.48 7.66
CA ARG A 248 16.27 -1.25 7.32
C ARG A 248 16.61 -2.13 6.13
N ASP A 249 16.29 -3.41 6.24
CA ASP A 249 16.46 -4.33 5.14
C ASP A 249 15.15 -4.33 4.34
N ASP A 250 15.16 -3.65 3.19
CA ASP A 250 13.97 -3.45 2.36
C ASP A 250 13.45 -4.77 1.77
N GLN A 251 14.21 -5.86 1.81
CA GLN A 251 13.83 -7.15 1.22
C GLN A 251 12.95 -8.04 2.12
N SER A 252 12.95 -7.83 3.43
CA SER A 252 12.15 -8.64 4.36
C SER A 252 10.80 -8.01 4.73
N GLY A 253 10.56 -6.76 4.34
CA GLY A 253 9.30 -6.04 4.60
C GLY A 253 8.95 -5.85 6.08
N GLN A 254 9.81 -6.25 7.01
CA GLN A 254 9.49 -6.30 8.44
C GLN A 254 10.45 -5.42 9.25
N ASP A 255 9.90 -4.42 9.95
CA ASP A 255 10.59 -3.59 10.96
C ASP A 255 11.11 -4.43 12.16
N VAL A 256 10.73 -5.71 12.21
CA VAL A 256 11.18 -6.73 13.17
C VAL A 256 12.69 -6.93 13.09
N GLY A 257 13.27 -7.00 11.89
CA GLY A 257 14.72 -7.23 11.73
C GLY A 257 15.58 -6.09 12.31
N ARG A 258 15.12 -4.84 12.24
CA ARG A 258 15.82 -3.69 12.86
C ARG A 258 15.70 -3.72 14.39
N THR A 259 14.53 -4.10 14.88
CA THR A 259 14.25 -4.18 16.32
C THR A 259 15.06 -5.29 16.99
N VAL A 260 15.14 -6.46 16.36
CA VAL A 260 15.97 -7.59 16.81
C VAL A 260 17.45 -7.20 16.81
N ARG A 261 17.95 -6.57 15.73
CA ARG A 261 19.34 -6.08 15.69
C ARG A 261 19.66 -5.09 16.81
N GLN A 262 18.78 -4.13 17.09
CA GLN A 262 18.99 -3.18 18.19
C GLN A 262 18.98 -3.85 19.57
N PHE A 263 18.33 -5.00 19.70
CA PHE A 263 18.28 -5.78 20.92
C PHE A 263 19.55 -6.60 21.10
N ASP A 264 19.95 -7.41 20.11
CA ASP A 264 21.18 -8.21 20.11
C ASP A 264 22.43 -7.35 20.34
N ILE A 265 22.43 -6.16 19.74
CA ILE A 265 23.53 -5.20 19.86
C ILE A 265 23.72 -4.70 21.30
N LEU A 266 22.66 -4.62 22.12
CA LEU A 266 22.80 -4.17 23.51
C LEU A 266 23.39 -5.25 24.41
N ASP A 267 23.09 -6.51 24.14
CA ASP A 267 23.71 -7.64 24.82
C ASP A 267 25.21 -7.67 24.50
N ASP A 268 25.57 -7.67 23.21
CA ASP A 268 26.96 -7.59 22.75
C ASP A 268 27.69 -6.34 23.31
N LEU A 269 26.99 -5.21 23.43
CA LEU A 269 27.55 -3.99 24.04
C LEU A 269 27.86 -4.20 25.52
N PHE A 270 26.91 -4.75 26.27
CA PHE A 270 27.07 -5.01 27.69
C PHE A 270 28.22 -6.00 27.96
N GLU A 271 28.27 -7.10 27.19
CA GLU A 271 29.36 -8.08 27.26
C GLU A 271 30.71 -7.43 26.96
N ASN A 272 30.82 -6.63 25.91
CA ASN A 272 32.03 -5.89 25.58
C ASN A 272 32.49 -4.95 26.71
N PHE A 273 31.56 -4.24 27.37
CA PHE A 273 31.88 -3.37 28.50
C PHE A 273 32.39 -4.14 29.71
N ARG A 274 31.76 -5.29 30.00
CA ARG A 274 32.12 -6.17 31.11
C ARG A 274 33.52 -6.75 30.88
N ASP A 275 33.73 -7.38 29.73
CA ASP A 275 34.93 -8.16 29.42
C ASP A 275 36.17 -7.27 29.29
N LYS A 276 36.01 -6.04 28.78
CA LYS A 276 37.07 -5.02 28.73
C LYS A 276 37.26 -4.28 30.06
N GLY A 277 36.49 -4.59 31.10
CA GLY A 277 36.55 -3.93 32.41
C GLY A 277 36.13 -2.46 32.40
N LEU A 278 35.42 -2.02 31.36
CA LEU A 278 35.04 -0.62 31.12
C LEU A 278 33.90 -0.16 32.03
N LEU A 279 33.17 -1.07 32.67
CA LEU A 279 32.14 -0.75 33.68
C LEU A 279 32.68 0.16 34.80
N ARG A 280 33.97 0.03 35.16
CA ARG A 280 34.64 0.88 36.16
C ARG A 280 34.82 2.32 35.71
N ASN A 281 34.84 2.56 34.40
CA ASN A 281 35.04 3.87 33.80
C ASN A 281 33.72 4.64 33.60
N ILE A 282 32.56 3.99 33.81
CA ILE A 282 31.24 4.61 33.63
C ILE A 282 31.09 5.95 34.34
N PRO A 283 31.52 6.13 35.62
CA PRO A 283 31.38 7.43 36.29
C PRO A 283 32.24 8.52 35.63
N THR A 284 33.42 8.17 35.14
CA THR A 284 34.30 9.09 34.41
C THR A 284 33.70 9.46 33.07
N MET A 285 33.20 8.48 32.31
CA MET A 285 32.54 8.71 31.02
C MET A 285 31.28 9.56 31.20
N PHE A 286 30.45 9.26 32.20
CA PHE A 286 29.26 10.04 32.52
C PHE A 286 29.62 11.50 32.83
N LYS A 287 30.72 11.76 33.53
CA LYS A 287 31.19 13.12 33.81
C LYS A 287 31.65 13.84 32.54
N VAL A 288 32.32 13.15 31.62
CA VAL A 288 32.84 13.74 30.36
C VAL A 288 31.71 14.01 29.37
N TYR A 289 30.76 13.10 29.22
CA TYR A 289 29.69 13.17 28.22
C TYR A 289 28.35 13.63 28.79
N ARG A 290 28.33 14.23 29.99
CA ARG A 290 27.10 14.61 30.70
C ARG A 290 26.15 15.49 29.86
N ASP A 291 26.71 16.34 29.02
CA ASP A 291 25.95 17.28 28.18
C ASP A 291 25.23 16.59 27.01
N HIS A 292 25.68 15.39 26.64
CA HIS A 292 25.07 14.55 25.60
C HIS A 292 24.08 13.52 26.17
N ILE A 293 23.92 13.46 27.49
CA ILE A 293 23.05 12.50 28.18
C ILE A 293 22.03 13.28 29.00
N LYS A 294 20.74 13.16 28.67
CA LYS A 294 19.66 13.74 29.49
C LYS A 294 19.24 12.74 30.54
N THR A 295 19.30 13.12 31.82
CA THR A 295 18.98 12.23 32.94
C THR A 295 18.72 13.02 34.22
N ASN A 296 17.94 12.44 35.13
CA ASN A 296 17.81 12.87 36.52
C ASN A 296 18.76 12.10 37.48
N LEU A 297 19.66 11.25 36.96
CA LEU A 297 20.71 10.62 37.75
C LEU A 297 21.85 11.61 38.03
N GLY A 298 22.25 11.71 39.29
CA GLY A 298 23.46 12.37 39.74
C GLY A 298 24.69 11.46 39.65
N LEU A 299 25.88 12.07 39.64
CA LEU A 299 27.16 11.34 39.57
C LEU A 299 27.30 10.28 40.67
N ARG A 300 26.79 10.54 41.87
CA ARG A 300 26.81 9.58 43.00
C ARG A 300 25.98 8.32 42.69
N GLN A 301 24.80 8.49 42.12
CA GLN A 301 23.92 7.39 41.74
C GLN A 301 24.52 6.58 40.59
N VAL A 302 25.10 7.25 39.58
CA VAL A 302 25.83 6.57 38.50
C VAL A 302 27.03 5.79 39.04
N ALA A 303 27.78 6.34 39.99
CA ALA A 303 28.89 5.64 40.63
C ALA A 303 28.44 4.42 41.44
N ALA A 304 27.31 4.52 42.15
CA ALA A 304 26.72 3.40 42.87
C ALA A 304 26.23 2.29 41.93
N LEU A 305 25.58 2.65 40.82
CA LEU A 305 25.17 1.70 39.78
C LEU A 305 26.39 1.00 39.16
N ALA A 306 27.40 1.76 38.75
CA ALA A 306 28.64 1.22 38.19
C ALA A 306 29.36 0.29 39.19
N TYR A 307 29.35 0.64 40.47
CA TYR A 307 29.91 -0.20 41.54
C TYR A 307 29.14 -1.51 41.70
N TYR A 308 27.80 -1.46 41.65
CA TYR A 308 26.93 -2.63 41.78
C TYR A 308 27.14 -3.61 40.62
N VAL A 309 27.06 -3.12 39.38
CA VAL A 309 27.11 -3.97 38.18
C VAL A 309 28.50 -4.50 37.85
N ARG A 310 29.59 -3.94 38.40
CA ARG A 310 30.97 -4.37 38.06
C ARG A 310 31.28 -5.83 38.38
N ASN A 311 30.55 -6.42 39.34
CA ASN A 311 30.69 -7.80 39.79
C ASN A 311 29.44 -8.63 39.44
N PHE A 312 28.53 -8.06 38.64
CA PHE A 312 27.36 -8.77 38.18
C PHE A 312 27.78 -9.80 37.15
N ASP A 313 27.44 -11.05 37.42
CA ASP A 313 27.57 -12.16 36.50
C ASP A 313 26.16 -12.59 36.11
N PRO A 314 25.69 -12.30 34.88
CA PRO A 314 24.36 -12.71 34.45
C PRO A 314 24.33 -14.24 34.31
N THR A 315 23.92 -14.92 35.38
CA THR A 315 23.63 -16.36 35.33
C THR A 315 22.29 -16.65 34.64
N GLN A 316 21.51 -15.62 34.33
CA GLN A 316 20.19 -15.68 33.70
C GLN A 316 20.07 -14.60 32.62
N ASP A 317 19.18 -14.84 31.65
CA ASP A 317 18.81 -13.84 30.65
C ASP A 317 18.14 -12.64 31.33
N ILE A 318 18.82 -11.50 31.25
CA ILE A 318 18.34 -10.24 31.83
C ILE A 318 17.41 -9.51 30.87
N PHE A 319 17.33 -9.92 29.61
CA PHE A 319 16.65 -9.16 28.57
C PHE A 319 15.25 -9.71 28.32
N HIS A 320 14.26 -8.82 28.37
CA HIS A 320 12.86 -9.18 28.19
C HIS A 320 12.22 -8.24 27.18
N VAL A 321 11.28 -8.75 26.36
CA VAL A 321 10.49 -7.94 25.44
C VAL A 321 9.01 -8.11 25.77
N LEU A 322 8.25 -7.01 25.75
CA LEU A 322 6.79 -7.13 25.73
C LEU A 322 6.32 -7.69 24.40
N GLU A 323 6.01 -8.98 24.41
CA GLU A 323 5.53 -9.72 23.25
C GLU A 323 4.17 -9.22 22.74
N GLY A 324 3.93 -9.46 21.45
CA GLY A 324 2.78 -8.96 20.73
C GLY A 324 2.76 -9.45 19.29
N THR A 325 1.88 -8.84 18.50
CA THR A 325 1.69 -9.18 17.08
C THR A 325 1.65 -7.90 16.25
N ASN A 326 2.25 -7.95 15.06
CA ASN A 326 2.10 -6.86 14.09
C ASN A 326 0.67 -6.88 13.54
N GLN A 327 -0.03 -5.76 13.66
CA GLN A 327 -1.36 -5.55 13.10
C GLN A 327 -1.44 -4.13 12.51
N SER A 328 -2.28 -3.93 11.53
CA SER A 328 -2.52 -2.62 10.92
C SER A 328 -3.87 -2.06 11.35
N LYS A 329 -3.90 -0.73 11.54
CA LYS A 329 -5.14 0.02 11.70
C LYS A 329 -5.06 1.24 10.81
N ASP A 330 -5.95 1.27 9.84
CA ASP A 330 -5.97 2.28 8.79
C ASP A 330 -4.59 2.48 8.14
N GLY A 331 -3.89 1.37 7.87
CA GLY A 331 -2.59 1.28 7.21
C GLY A 331 -1.43 1.88 8.00
N ILE A 332 -1.66 2.17 9.28
CA ILE A 332 -0.61 2.40 10.25
C ILE A 332 -0.34 1.06 10.95
N TYR A 333 0.92 0.62 10.91
CA TYR A 333 1.35 -0.58 11.61
C TYR A 333 1.53 -0.34 13.11
N TYR A 334 1.03 -1.28 13.90
CA TYR A 334 1.08 -1.29 15.35
C TYR A 334 1.58 -2.64 15.86
N TRP A 335 2.30 -2.61 16.98
CA TRP A 335 2.62 -3.79 17.77
C TRP A 335 1.57 -3.98 18.85
N VAL A 336 0.66 -4.93 18.66
CA VAL A 336 -0.43 -5.20 19.60
C VAL A 336 0.06 -6.17 20.67
N LEU A 337 0.18 -5.67 21.90
CA LEU A 337 0.72 -6.43 23.04
C LEU A 337 -0.17 -7.64 23.36
N ASN A 338 0.47 -8.79 23.61
CA ASN A 338 -0.19 -9.96 24.19
C ASN A 338 -0.43 -9.70 25.67
N GLN A 339 -1.70 -9.60 26.07
CA GLN A 339 -2.05 -9.19 27.43
C GLN A 339 -1.72 -10.24 28.48
N ALA A 340 -1.80 -11.53 28.14
CA ALA A 340 -1.43 -12.61 29.06
C ALA A 340 0.07 -12.59 29.34
N GLN A 341 0.90 -12.52 28.28
CA GLN A 341 2.36 -12.45 28.42
C GLN A 341 2.82 -11.17 29.10
N ARG A 342 2.20 -10.02 28.80
CA ARG A 342 2.47 -8.76 29.52
C ARG A 342 2.25 -8.92 31.02
N VAL A 343 1.12 -9.48 31.45
CA VAL A 343 0.82 -9.70 32.87
C VAL A 343 1.81 -10.67 33.50
N SER A 344 2.12 -11.78 32.83
CA SER A 344 3.10 -12.77 33.31
C SER A 344 4.49 -12.16 33.47
N LEU A 345 4.96 -11.38 32.49
CA LEU A 345 6.26 -10.71 32.55
C LEU A 345 6.29 -9.67 33.67
N ILE A 346 5.24 -8.87 33.83
CA ILE A 346 5.19 -7.87 34.90
C ILE A 346 5.29 -8.54 36.27
N ARG A 347 4.57 -9.66 36.47
CA ARG A 347 4.66 -10.44 37.70
C ARG A 347 6.04 -11.05 37.92
N GLN A 348 6.68 -11.56 36.86
CA GLN A 348 8.00 -12.16 36.92
C GLN A 348 9.08 -11.13 37.29
N VAL A 349 9.09 -9.97 36.62
CA VAL A 349 10.16 -8.98 36.75
C VAL A 349 9.96 -8.04 37.93
N PHE A 350 8.72 -7.61 38.18
CA PHE A 350 8.42 -6.59 39.19
C PHE A 350 7.73 -7.15 40.45
N GLY A 351 7.34 -8.43 40.44
CA GLY A 351 6.70 -9.08 41.59
C GLY A 351 5.26 -8.63 41.87
N ILE A 352 4.68 -7.78 41.04
CA ILE A 352 3.33 -7.23 41.23
C ILE A 352 2.29 -7.94 40.35
N THR A 353 1.04 -7.96 40.80
CA THR A 353 -0.07 -8.47 39.99
C THR A 353 -0.84 -7.30 39.38
N VAL A 354 -1.06 -7.35 38.07
CA VAL A 354 -1.76 -6.28 37.34
C VAL A 354 -2.89 -6.86 36.51
N PRO A 355 -4.00 -6.13 36.31
CA PRO A 355 -5.07 -6.60 35.45
C PRO A 355 -4.59 -6.66 33.98
N ALA A 356 -5.03 -7.69 33.27
CA ALA A 356 -4.93 -7.73 31.81
C ALA A 356 -5.83 -6.65 31.22
N TRP A 357 -5.34 -5.92 30.22
CA TRP A 357 -6.23 -5.12 29.37
C TRP A 357 -7.00 -6.05 28.42
N PRO A 358 -8.08 -5.57 27.77
CA PRO A 358 -8.69 -6.31 26.68
C PRO A 358 -7.65 -6.64 25.59
N GLN A 359 -7.69 -7.88 25.09
CA GLN A 359 -6.85 -8.25 23.95
C GLN A 359 -7.41 -7.57 22.69
N GLU A 360 -6.61 -6.69 22.10
CA GLU A 360 -7.01 -5.93 20.92
C GLU A 360 -6.83 -6.77 19.64
N VAL A 361 -7.74 -6.55 18.69
CA VAL A 361 -7.62 -6.98 17.30
C VAL A 361 -7.87 -5.75 16.44
N LEU A 362 -6.81 -5.28 15.78
CA LEU A 362 -6.84 -4.17 14.86
C LEU A 362 -7.07 -4.71 13.46
N THR A 363 -8.01 -4.08 12.76
CA THR A 363 -8.28 -4.34 11.36
C THR A 363 -8.29 -3.01 10.61
N ASP A 364 -7.82 -3.04 9.39
CA ASP A 364 -7.96 -1.89 8.49
C ASP A 364 -9.42 -1.67 8.11
N THR A 365 -9.82 -0.41 8.06
CA THR A 365 -11.16 -0.04 7.58
C THR A 365 -11.13 -0.09 6.04
N PRO A 366 -11.96 -0.92 5.39
CA PRO A 366 -12.11 -0.88 3.94
C PRO A 366 -12.50 0.52 3.48
N PRO A 367 -12.01 0.99 2.32
CA PRO A 367 -12.53 2.23 1.75
C PRO A 367 -14.04 2.05 1.48
N PRO A 368 -14.83 3.13 1.61
CA PRO A 368 -16.24 3.10 1.25
C PRO A 368 -16.41 2.70 -0.24
N PRO A 369 -17.59 2.18 -0.62
CA PRO A 369 -17.87 1.89 -2.02
C PRO A 369 -17.75 3.14 -2.88
N LEU A 370 -17.48 2.94 -4.17
CA LEU A 370 -17.55 4.00 -5.17
C LEU A 370 -18.93 4.68 -5.11
N LYS A 371 -18.97 6.01 -5.29
CA LYS A 371 -20.25 6.72 -5.38
C LYS A 371 -20.98 6.36 -6.68
N PHE A 372 -20.21 6.22 -7.77
CA PHE A 372 -20.66 5.65 -9.02
C PHE A 372 -19.48 5.01 -9.77
N PHE A 373 -19.82 4.09 -10.68
CA PHE A 373 -18.94 3.53 -11.71
C PHE A 373 -19.82 3.35 -12.95
N GLU A 374 -19.54 4.12 -13.99
CA GLU A 374 -20.38 4.25 -15.18
C GLU A 374 -19.52 4.19 -16.45
N TYR A 375 -20.18 3.99 -17.58
CA TYR A 375 -19.53 3.94 -18.89
C TYR A 375 -20.28 4.77 -19.92
N GLU A 376 -19.54 5.21 -20.93
CA GLU A 376 -20.06 5.79 -22.18
C GLU A 376 -19.41 5.07 -23.36
N ILE A 377 -20.22 4.70 -24.36
CA ILE A 377 -19.72 4.12 -25.61
C ILE A 377 -19.40 5.28 -26.55
N LEU A 378 -18.15 5.32 -27.02
CA LEU A 378 -17.68 6.29 -27.98
C LEU A 378 -17.39 5.59 -29.31
N ILE A 379 -17.55 6.31 -30.40
CA ILE A 379 -17.29 5.83 -31.76
C ILE A 379 -16.45 6.89 -32.44
N ASP A 380 -15.29 6.50 -32.96
CA ASP A 380 -14.38 7.42 -33.64
C ASP A 380 -14.83 7.73 -35.09
N GLU A 381 -14.05 8.55 -35.80
CA GLU A 381 -14.35 8.93 -37.19
C GLU A 381 -14.28 7.73 -38.17
N ASP A 382 -13.52 6.70 -37.83
CA ASP A 382 -13.35 5.48 -38.62
C ASP A 382 -14.42 4.42 -38.28
N GLY A 383 -15.28 4.68 -37.29
CA GLY A 383 -16.35 3.81 -36.84
C GLY A 383 -15.93 2.74 -35.84
N ALA A 384 -14.72 2.81 -35.27
CA ALA A 384 -14.28 1.88 -34.24
C ALA A 384 -14.88 2.26 -32.87
N PRO A 385 -15.37 1.27 -32.08
CA PRO A 385 -15.90 1.53 -30.76
C PRO A 385 -14.78 1.69 -29.72
N SER A 386 -15.06 2.49 -28.69
CA SER A 386 -14.31 2.52 -27.44
C SER A 386 -15.26 2.65 -26.24
N VAL A 387 -14.82 2.24 -25.06
CA VAL A 387 -15.59 2.35 -23.81
C VAL A 387 -14.88 3.31 -22.87
N ALA A 388 -15.47 4.49 -22.65
CA ALA A 388 -15.00 5.44 -21.66
C ALA A 388 -15.59 5.09 -20.28
N LEU A 389 -14.74 4.69 -19.35
CA LEU A 389 -15.10 4.34 -17.98
C LEU A 389 -14.83 5.52 -17.05
N THR A 390 -15.80 5.88 -16.22
CA THR A 390 -15.68 6.95 -15.23
C THR A 390 -16.21 6.49 -13.87
N TRP A 391 -15.55 6.89 -12.79
CA TRP A 391 -16.00 6.59 -11.43
C TRP A 391 -15.76 7.76 -10.49
N GLU A 392 -16.43 7.74 -9.34
CA GLU A 392 -16.14 8.66 -8.25
C GLU A 392 -15.79 7.87 -6.97
N PRO A 393 -14.61 8.11 -6.36
CA PRO A 393 -14.26 7.46 -5.10
C PRO A 393 -15.24 7.79 -3.97
N GLY A 394 -15.44 6.82 -3.07
CA GLY A 394 -16.29 6.99 -1.90
C GLY A 394 -15.72 7.93 -0.83
N ASP A 395 -14.39 8.15 -0.81
CA ASP A 395 -13.71 9.10 0.07
C ASP A 395 -12.59 9.88 -0.66
N ALA A 396 -12.03 10.90 0.00
CA ALA A 396 -10.98 11.75 -0.58
C ALA A 396 -9.56 11.21 -0.38
N LYS A 397 -9.40 9.95 0.07
CA LYS A 397 -8.08 9.42 0.37
C LYS A 397 -7.41 8.89 -0.89
N LYS A 398 -6.07 8.96 -0.94
CA LYS A 398 -5.31 8.44 -2.07
C LYS A 398 -5.52 6.92 -2.17
N VAL A 399 -6.12 6.50 -3.27
CA VAL A 399 -6.38 5.11 -3.63
C VAL A 399 -5.76 4.84 -5.00
N VAL A 400 -5.32 3.60 -5.20
CA VAL A 400 -4.97 3.06 -6.51
C VAL A 400 -6.15 2.21 -6.95
N TYR A 401 -6.49 2.23 -8.22
CA TYR A 401 -7.52 1.38 -8.79
C TYR A 401 -6.88 0.29 -9.63
N GLU A 402 -7.39 -0.92 -9.52
CA GLU A 402 -7.09 -1.97 -10.50
C GLU A 402 -8.33 -2.19 -11.35
N LEU A 403 -8.21 -1.89 -12.64
CA LEU A 403 -9.26 -2.13 -13.60
C LEU A 403 -9.03 -3.49 -14.25
N TYR A 404 -10.06 -4.33 -14.22
CA TYR A 404 -10.08 -5.62 -14.86
C TYR A 404 -11.13 -5.65 -15.98
N ARG A 405 -10.84 -6.38 -17.05
CA ARG A 405 -11.77 -6.73 -18.12
C ARG A 405 -11.77 -8.23 -18.34
N ASN A 406 -12.94 -8.85 -18.28
CA ASN A 406 -13.12 -10.31 -18.42
C ASN A 406 -12.24 -11.13 -17.45
N GLY A 407 -11.93 -10.56 -16.28
CA GLY A 407 -11.09 -11.17 -15.24
C GLY A 407 -9.59 -10.91 -15.36
N GLU A 408 -9.12 -10.31 -16.46
CA GLU A 408 -7.70 -9.95 -16.65
C GLU A 408 -7.46 -8.50 -16.23
N LEU A 409 -6.30 -8.24 -15.59
CA LEU A 409 -5.91 -6.89 -15.19
C LEU A 409 -5.56 -6.09 -16.45
N LEU A 410 -6.26 -4.99 -16.70
CA LEU A 410 -5.92 -4.04 -17.75
C LEU A 410 -4.83 -3.08 -17.26
N GLU A 411 -5.10 -2.34 -16.18
CA GLU A 411 -4.20 -1.31 -15.71
C GLU A 411 -4.38 -1.00 -14.21
N GLU A 412 -3.28 -0.56 -13.58
CA GLU A 412 -3.27 0.11 -12.28
C GLU A 412 -3.34 1.63 -12.46
N LEU A 413 -4.38 2.26 -11.92
CA LEU A 413 -4.73 3.65 -12.19
C LEU A 413 -4.69 4.51 -10.92
N GLU A 414 -4.20 5.74 -11.04
CA GLU A 414 -4.38 6.80 -10.03
C GLU A 414 -5.45 7.85 -10.45
N SER A 415 -5.99 7.72 -11.67
CA SER A 415 -7.07 8.56 -12.20
C SER A 415 -8.45 8.02 -11.84
N THR A 416 -9.49 8.77 -12.19
CA THR A 416 -10.90 8.35 -12.08
C THR A 416 -11.57 8.17 -13.45
N TYR A 417 -10.74 7.90 -14.46
CA TYR A 417 -11.13 7.79 -15.87
C TYR A 417 -10.19 6.82 -16.58
N TYR A 418 -10.74 5.99 -17.45
CA TYR A 418 -10.02 5.10 -18.36
C TYR A 418 -10.77 5.01 -19.69
N LEU A 419 -10.04 4.97 -20.81
CA LEU A 419 -10.60 4.75 -22.13
C LEU A 419 -10.12 3.39 -22.64
N ASP A 420 -11.05 2.47 -22.85
CA ASP A 420 -10.75 1.18 -23.46
C ASP A 420 -10.99 1.26 -24.98
N GLU A 421 -9.92 1.32 -25.75
CA GLU A 421 -9.94 1.36 -27.22
C GLU A 421 -9.85 -0.05 -27.83
N ASP A 422 -9.51 -1.07 -27.04
CA ASP A 422 -9.29 -2.45 -27.51
C ASP A 422 -10.59 -3.27 -27.43
N VAL A 423 -11.68 -2.75 -27.99
CA VAL A 423 -13.02 -3.36 -27.94
C VAL A 423 -13.64 -3.46 -29.33
N GLU A 424 -14.58 -4.39 -29.51
CA GLU A 424 -15.26 -4.66 -30.78
C GLU A 424 -16.78 -4.73 -30.60
N PHE A 425 -17.51 -4.39 -31.66
CA PHE A 425 -18.96 -4.56 -31.69
C PHE A 425 -19.35 -6.04 -31.72
N GLY A 426 -20.43 -6.38 -31.04
CA GLY A 426 -20.99 -7.73 -30.98
C GLY A 426 -20.46 -8.59 -29.82
N GLU A 427 -19.49 -8.07 -29.06
CA GLU A 427 -18.89 -8.74 -27.90
C GLU A 427 -19.43 -8.19 -26.57
N ASP A 428 -19.38 -9.03 -25.54
CA ASP A 428 -19.68 -8.69 -24.14
C ASP A 428 -18.39 -8.42 -23.36
N TYR A 429 -18.38 -7.32 -22.60
CA TYR A 429 -17.24 -6.94 -21.77
C TYR A 429 -17.66 -6.75 -20.30
N ASP A 430 -17.06 -7.54 -19.43
CA ASP A 430 -17.26 -7.45 -17.97
C ASP A 430 -16.11 -6.66 -17.34
N TYR A 431 -16.40 -5.42 -16.96
CA TYR A 431 -15.47 -4.55 -16.25
C TYR A 431 -15.63 -4.69 -14.75
N ARG A 432 -14.49 -4.83 -14.05
CA ARG A 432 -14.44 -4.84 -12.58
C ARG A 432 -13.37 -3.87 -12.10
N LEU A 433 -13.77 -2.89 -11.31
CA LEU A 433 -12.90 -1.87 -10.75
C LEU A 433 -12.68 -2.15 -9.25
N VAL A 434 -11.46 -2.56 -8.90
CA VAL A 434 -11.08 -2.81 -7.50
C VAL A 434 -10.43 -1.56 -6.93
N VAL A 435 -10.98 -1.04 -5.83
CA VAL A 435 -10.39 0.09 -5.11
C VAL A 435 -9.35 -0.45 -4.13
N ARG A 436 -8.07 -0.28 -4.46
CA ARG A 436 -6.97 -0.56 -3.53
C ARG A 436 -6.62 0.68 -2.75
N HIS A 437 -6.94 0.65 -1.47
CA HIS A 437 -6.32 1.56 -0.52
C HIS A 437 -5.06 0.88 0.06
N PHE A 438 -4.04 1.65 0.45
CA PHE A 438 -2.90 1.11 1.21
C PHE A 438 -3.27 0.37 2.53
N ARG A 439 -4.55 0.45 2.91
CA ARG A 439 -5.12 -0.09 4.15
C ARG A 439 -5.83 -1.42 3.89
N ALA A 440 -6.73 -1.44 2.90
CA ALA A 440 -7.57 -2.59 2.58
C ALA A 440 -8.18 -2.42 1.19
N GLU A 441 -8.65 -3.52 0.61
CA GLU A 441 -9.45 -3.51 -0.62
C GLU A 441 -10.89 -3.09 -0.29
N GLY A 442 -11.43 -2.20 -1.12
CA GLY A 442 -12.83 -1.81 -1.08
C GLY A 442 -13.74 -2.82 -1.79
N PRO A 443 -15.06 -2.73 -1.59
CA PRO A 443 -16.00 -3.43 -2.45
C PRO A 443 -15.80 -2.98 -3.91
N PRO A 444 -15.68 -3.91 -4.87
CA PRO A 444 -15.44 -3.57 -6.27
C PRO A 444 -16.67 -2.93 -6.91
N GLY A 445 -16.44 -2.05 -7.88
CA GLY A 445 -17.44 -1.69 -8.88
C GLY A 445 -17.47 -2.73 -10.00
N SER A 446 -18.65 -3.03 -10.54
CA SER A 446 -18.81 -3.94 -11.68
C SER A 446 -19.76 -3.35 -12.72
N LEU A 447 -19.41 -3.53 -14.00
CA LEU A 447 -20.22 -3.16 -15.16
C LEU A 447 -20.14 -4.27 -16.20
N SER A 448 -21.25 -4.56 -16.86
CA SER A 448 -21.28 -5.41 -18.06
C SER A 448 -21.75 -4.54 -19.22
N VAL A 449 -20.96 -4.53 -20.30
CA VAL A 449 -21.17 -3.69 -21.47
C VAL A 449 -21.30 -4.57 -22.70
N TYR A 450 -22.43 -4.45 -23.41
CA TYR A 450 -22.63 -5.08 -24.71
C TYR A 450 -22.55 -4.02 -25.80
N LEU A 451 -21.54 -4.12 -26.67
CA LEU A 451 -21.29 -3.13 -27.71
C LEU A 451 -22.12 -3.44 -28.95
N VAL A 452 -23.16 -2.64 -29.19
CA VAL A 452 -23.94 -2.71 -30.43
C VAL A 452 -23.51 -1.62 -31.41
N PRO A 453 -23.31 -1.94 -32.69
CA PRO A 453 -22.98 -0.93 -33.69
C PRO A 453 -24.15 0.06 -33.84
N PRO A 454 -23.86 1.34 -34.07
CA PRO A 454 -24.90 2.35 -34.22
C PRO A 454 -25.72 2.05 -35.46
N MET A 455 -27.00 2.36 -35.40
CA MET A 455 -27.90 2.21 -36.55
C MET A 455 -27.85 3.49 -37.38
N VAL A 456 -27.52 3.35 -38.66
CA VAL A 456 -27.46 4.44 -39.65
C VAL A 456 -28.51 4.19 -40.73
N ALA A 457 -29.10 5.24 -41.30
CA ALA A 457 -30.04 5.10 -42.40
C ALA A 457 -29.28 4.81 -43.70
N VAL A 458 -29.70 3.77 -44.44
CA VAL A 458 -29.12 3.47 -45.76
C VAL A 458 -29.36 4.64 -46.72
N PRO A 459 -28.32 5.21 -47.36
CA PRO A 459 -28.48 6.34 -48.26
C PRO A 459 -29.25 5.97 -49.53
N ASP A 460 -30.01 6.93 -50.06
CA ASP A 460 -30.64 6.80 -51.37
C ASP A 460 -29.62 7.09 -52.48
N VAL A 461 -29.28 6.05 -53.24
CA VAL A 461 -28.33 6.11 -54.36
C VAL A 461 -29.00 5.84 -55.71
N ALA A 462 -30.34 5.81 -55.77
CA ALA A 462 -31.06 5.57 -57.01
C ALA A 462 -30.65 6.57 -58.10
N GLY A 463 -30.37 6.07 -59.31
CA GLY A 463 -29.91 6.87 -60.45
C GLY A 463 -28.43 7.30 -60.40
N MET A 464 -27.68 6.92 -59.37
CA MET A 464 -26.23 7.16 -59.30
C MET A 464 -25.44 6.13 -60.14
N THR A 465 -24.20 6.48 -60.49
CA THR A 465 -23.24 5.50 -61.03
C THR A 465 -22.75 4.58 -59.90
N ALA A 466 -22.20 3.41 -60.23
CA ALA A 466 -21.60 2.53 -59.22
C ALA A 466 -20.51 3.23 -58.39
N GLN A 467 -19.75 4.14 -59.01
CA GLN A 467 -18.70 4.91 -58.34
C GLN A 467 -19.28 5.95 -57.35
N ASP A 468 -20.32 6.67 -57.75
CA ASP A 468 -20.96 7.67 -56.89
C ASP A 468 -21.74 6.99 -55.76
N ALA A 469 -22.43 5.89 -56.05
CA ALA A 469 -23.12 5.07 -55.06
C ALA A 469 -22.15 4.52 -54.01
N ARG A 470 -20.98 4.03 -54.43
CA ARG A 470 -19.90 3.61 -53.53
C ARG A 470 -19.51 4.73 -52.57
N ARG A 471 -19.21 5.92 -53.09
CA ARG A 471 -18.81 7.06 -52.26
C ARG A 471 -19.88 7.43 -51.25
N ALA A 472 -21.15 7.46 -51.66
CA ALA A 472 -22.26 7.77 -50.78
C ALA A 472 -22.46 6.72 -49.67
N ILE A 473 -22.35 5.43 -50.01
CA ILE A 473 -22.49 4.31 -49.07
C ILE A 473 -21.33 4.28 -48.07
N GLU A 474 -20.09 4.40 -48.55
CA GLU A 474 -18.89 4.41 -47.70
C GLU A 474 -18.87 5.66 -46.81
N ALA A 475 -19.28 6.83 -47.30
CA ALA A 475 -19.40 8.06 -46.49
C ALA A 475 -20.50 7.98 -45.42
N ALA A 476 -21.51 7.13 -45.62
CA ALA A 476 -22.52 6.84 -44.61
C ALA A 476 -22.08 5.75 -43.61
N GLY A 477 -20.82 5.29 -43.68
CA GLY A 477 -20.26 4.29 -42.76
C GLY A 477 -20.63 2.85 -43.09
N PHE A 478 -21.09 2.55 -44.30
CA PHE A 478 -21.41 1.19 -44.75
C PHE A 478 -20.34 0.62 -45.68
N ARG A 479 -20.32 -0.70 -45.82
CA ARG A 479 -19.50 -1.39 -46.82
C ARG A 479 -20.26 -1.53 -48.13
N PHE A 480 -19.65 -1.12 -49.23
CA PHE A 480 -20.27 -1.21 -50.56
C PHE A 480 -20.23 -2.63 -51.13
N GLY A 481 -21.40 -3.16 -51.50
CA GLY A 481 -21.58 -4.38 -52.28
C GLY A 481 -22.31 -4.11 -53.60
N VAL A 482 -22.13 -4.99 -54.58
CA VAL A 482 -22.82 -4.92 -55.88
C VAL A 482 -23.45 -6.27 -56.18
N SER A 483 -24.72 -6.25 -56.56
CA SER A 483 -25.48 -7.41 -57.06
C SER A 483 -25.25 -7.56 -58.56
N PRO A 484 -25.51 -8.74 -59.17
CA PRO A 484 -25.68 -8.81 -60.63
C PRO A 484 -26.66 -7.76 -61.15
N ASP A 485 -26.39 -7.28 -62.36
CA ASP A 485 -27.19 -6.25 -63.04
C ASP A 485 -28.59 -6.78 -63.39
N GLU A 486 -29.59 -5.90 -63.39
CA GLU A 486 -30.99 -6.20 -63.71
C GLU A 486 -31.52 -5.30 -64.84
N PHE A 487 -32.29 -5.85 -65.78
CA PHE A 487 -32.98 -5.01 -66.77
C PHE A 487 -34.05 -4.14 -66.11
N HIS A 488 -34.15 -2.87 -66.51
CA HIS A 488 -35.14 -1.92 -66.00
C HIS A 488 -35.67 -1.02 -67.13
N GLU A 489 -36.99 -0.90 -67.22
CA GLU A 489 -37.69 -0.19 -68.32
C GLU A 489 -37.27 1.28 -68.46
N THR A 490 -37.00 1.96 -67.34
CA THR A 490 -36.80 3.42 -67.30
C THR A 490 -35.46 3.87 -66.72
N VAL A 491 -34.69 2.96 -66.11
CA VAL A 491 -33.40 3.31 -65.52
C VAL A 491 -32.34 3.02 -66.57
N PRO A 492 -31.51 3.99 -66.96
CA PRO A 492 -30.47 3.76 -67.96
C PRO A 492 -29.45 2.72 -67.49
N ASP A 493 -28.79 2.10 -68.47
CA ASP A 493 -27.60 1.28 -68.25
C ASP A 493 -26.56 2.01 -67.37
N ASP A 494 -25.86 1.25 -66.51
CA ASP A 494 -24.86 1.73 -65.55
C ASP A 494 -25.40 2.70 -64.46
N LYS A 495 -26.72 2.65 -64.19
CA LYS A 495 -27.36 3.39 -63.08
C LYS A 495 -27.93 2.47 -62.02
N ALA A 496 -27.79 2.87 -60.75
CA ALA A 496 -28.36 2.15 -59.62
C ALA A 496 -29.90 2.21 -59.64
N ILE A 497 -30.55 1.06 -59.46
CA ILE A 497 -32.00 0.93 -59.37
C ILE A 497 -32.44 1.13 -57.91
N TYR A 498 -31.87 0.33 -57.00
CA TYR A 498 -32.17 0.36 -55.57
C TYR A 498 -31.01 -0.27 -54.76
N THR A 499 -31.14 -0.23 -53.44
CA THR A 499 -30.20 -0.86 -52.50
C THR A 499 -30.87 -1.97 -51.69
N LEU A 500 -30.06 -2.90 -51.20
CA LEU A 500 -30.43 -3.91 -50.21
C LEU A 500 -29.49 -3.80 -49.00
N PRO A 501 -29.97 -3.45 -47.79
CA PRO A 501 -31.34 -3.03 -47.47
C PRO A 501 -31.81 -1.77 -48.24
N ALA A 502 -33.12 -1.57 -48.35
CA ALA A 502 -33.69 -0.45 -49.10
C ALA A 502 -33.31 0.91 -48.48
N ALA A 503 -33.17 1.93 -49.32
CA ALA A 503 -32.88 3.29 -48.90
C ALA A 503 -33.83 3.76 -47.78
N GLY A 504 -33.28 4.43 -46.76
CA GLY A 504 -33.99 4.86 -45.55
C GLY A 504 -34.16 3.77 -44.47
N THR A 505 -33.81 2.51 -44.75
CA THR A 505 -33.79 1.45 -43.72
C THR A 505 -32.67 1.73 -42.72
N MET A 506 -32.94 1.60 -41.42
CA MET A 506 -31.91 1.65 -40.39
C MET A 506 -31.13 0.34 -40.38
N ALA A 507 -29.82 0.39 -40.63
CA ALA A 507 -28.93 -0.74 -40.64
C ALA A 507 -27.69 -0.45 -39.79
N ALA A 508 -27.06 -1.49 -39.24
CA ALA A 508 -25.84 -1.35 -38.45
C ALA A 508 -24.72 -0.71 -39.29
N ALA A 509 -24.04 0.29 -38.74
CA ALA A 509 -22.80 0.82 -39.35
C ALA A 509 -21.80 -0.32 -39.59
N GLY A 510 -21.03 -0.22 -40.68
CA GLY A 510 -20.11 -1.25 -41.14
C GLY A 510 -20.77 -2.43 -41.87
N SER A 511 -22.10 -2.56 -41.88
CA SER A 511 -22.79 -3.60 -42.64
C SER A 511 -22.70 -3.38 -44.16
N ILE A 512 -22.93 -4.44 -44.94
CA ILE A 512 -22.88 -4.37 -46.40
C ILE A 512 -24.22 -3.84 -46.95
N VAL A 513 -24.15 -2.76 -47.73
CA VAL A 513 -25.27 -2.29 -48.56
C VAL A 513 -24.99 -2.70 -50.00
N THR A 514 -25.85 -3.56 -50.54
CA THR A 514 -25.73 -4.07 -51.91
C THR A 514 -26.50 -3.17 -52.86
N VAL A 515 -25.83 -2.64 -53.88
CA VAL A 515 -26.45 -1.85 -54.95
C VAL A 515 -26.82 -2.77 -56.11
N VAL A 516 -28.05 -2.65 -56.59
CA VAL A 516 -28.51 -3.30 -57.81
C VAL A 516 -28.41 -2.31 -58.96
N MET A 517 -27.62 -2.64 -59.98
CA MET A 517 -27.38 -1.79 -61.15
C MET A 517 -28.30 -2.19 -62.31
N SER A 518 -28.57 -1.25 -63.21
CA SER A 518 -29.40 -1.50 -64.38
C SER A 518 -28.60 -1.88 -65.62
N ASP A 519 -29.05 -2.89 -66.35
CA ASP A 519 -28.63 -3.25 -67.72
C ASP A 519 -29.40 -2.46 -68.81
N GLY A 520 -30.20 -1.47 -68.42
CA GLY A 520 -31.13 -0.76 -69.29
C GLY A 520 -32.41 -1.56 -69.59
N PRO A 521 -33.23 -1.13 -70.57
CA PRO A 521 -34.48 -1.81 -70.92
C PRO A 521 -34.25 -3.25 -71.40
N PRO A 522 -35.17 -4.19 -71.11
CA PRO A 522 -35.05 -5.55 -71.60
C PRO A 522 -34.99 -5.58 -73.13
N PRO A 523 -34.24 -6.53 -73.72
CA PRO A 523 -34.18 -6.66 -75.17
C PRO A 523 -35.58 -6.91 -75.75
N PRO A 524 -35.91 -6.35 -76.93
CA PRO A 524 -37.23 -6.53 -77.53
C PRO A 524 -37.52 -8.01 -77.78
N GLU A 525 -38.76 -8.43 -77.50
CA GLU A 525 -39.19 -9.80 -77.78
C GLU A 525 -39.04 -10.13 -79.28
N PRO A 526 -38.59 -11.36 -79.63
CA PRO A 526 -38.40 -11.73 -81.02
C PRO A 526 -39.75 -11.79 -81.77
N GLU A 527 -39.79 -11.17 -82.96
CA GLU A 527 -40.99 -11.03 -83.79
C GLU A 527 -41.59 -12.39 -84.17
N LYS A 528 -42.88 -12.59 -83.86
CA LYS A 528 -43.65 -13.75 -84.31
C LYS A 528 -44.45 -13.40 -85.56
N VAL A 529 -44.33 -14.21 -86.60
CA VAL A 529 -45.08 -14.09 -87.85
C VAL A 529 -46.06 -15.28 -87.95
N GLN A 530 -47.26 -15.06 -88.49
CA GLN A 530 -48.25 -16.13 -88.65
C GLN A 530 -48.07 -16.85 -89.99
N ILE A 531 -48.08 -18.18 -89.98
CA ILE A 531 -48.13 -19.00 -91.19
C ILE A 531 -49.53 -18.80 -91.81
N PRO A 532 -49.69 -18.25 -93.03
CA PRO A 532 -51.02 -17.95 -93.56
C PRO A 532 -51.85 -19.22 -93.78
N ALA A 533 -53.09 -19.24 -93.29
CA ALA A 533 -53.98 -20.41 -93.42
C ALA A 533 -54.26 -20.79 -94.89
N ASN A 534 -54.22 -19.82 -95.79
CA ASN A 534 -54.42 -20.03 -97.22
C ASN A 534 -53.18 -20.57 -97.96
N ILE A 535 -52.11 -20.96 -97.25
CA ILE A 535 -50.99 -21.70 -97.84
C ILE A 535 -51.42 -23.09 -98.31
N ILE A 536 -52.39 -23.70 -97.62
CA ILE A 536 -52.95 -24.98 -98.02
C ILE A 536 -53.73 -24.79 -99.33
N GLY A 537 -53.46 -25.63 -100.33
CA GLY A 537 -54.07 -25.54 -101.65
C GLY A 537 -53.32 -24.63 -102.64
N MET A 538 -52.29 -23.90 -102.22
CA MET A 538 -51.42 -23.14 -103.14
C MET A 538 -50.45 -24.07 -103.89
N THR A 539 -49.90 -23.58 -105.01
CA THR A 539 -48.78 -24.26 -105.67
C THR A 539 -47.53 -24.19 -104.77
N GLU A 540 -46.63 -25.16 -104.88
CA GLU A 540 -45.34 -25.17 -104.16
C GLU A 540 -44.61 -23.83 -104.31
N VAL A 541 -44.53 -23.31 -105.53
CA VAL A 541 -43.78 -22.09 -105.87
C VAL A 541 -44.39 -20.87 -105.19
N ASP A 542 -45.72 -20.73 -105.24
CA ASP A 542 -46.41 -19.60 -104.62
C ASP A 542 -46.37 -19.68 -103.09
N ALA A 543 -46.52 -20.87 -102.53
CA ALA A 543 -46.46 -21.10 -101.09
C ALA A 543 -45.05 -20.83 -100.53
N ARG A 544 -44.00 -21.28 -101.23
CA ARG A 544 -42.60 -21.02 -100.86
C ARG A 544 -42.31 -19.53 -100.89
N ALA A 545 -42.60 -18.84 -102.00
CA ALA A 545 -42.35 -17.40 -102.13
C ALA A 545 -43.09 -16.59 -101.06
N LYS A 546 -44.31 -16.99 -100.71
CA LYS A 546 -45.10 -16.35 -99.66
C LYS A 546 -44.53 -16.56 -98.26
N LEU A 547 -44.09 -17.77 -97.92
CA LEU A 547 -43.50 -18.06 -96.62
C LEU A 547 -42.10 -17.45 -96.46
N GLU A 548 -41.27 -17.49 -97.50
CA GLU A 548 -39.96 -16.82 -97.51
C GLU A 548 -40.11 -15.29 -97.44
N GLY A 549 -41.11 -14.72 -98.13
CA GLY A 549 -41.44 -13.30 -98.04
C GLY A 549 -41.92 -12.85 -96.65
N LEU A 550 -42.42 -13.80 -95.83
CA LEU A 550 -42.76 -13.60 -94.43
C LEU A 550 -41.57 -13.83 -93.47
N GLY A 551 -40.40 -14.18 -94.02
CA GLY A 551 -39.18 -14.41 -93.26
C GLY A 551 -39.05 -15.83 -92.71
N PHE A 552 -39.82 -16.80 -93.19
CA PHE A 552 -39.64 -18.20 -92.84
C PHE A 552 -38.60 -18.88 -93.74
N VAL A 553 -37.88 -19.85 -93.18
CA VAL A 553 -37.02 -20.75 -93.96
C VAL A 553 -37.88 -21.92 -94.43
N VAL A 554 -38.04 -22.10 -95.74
CA VAL A 554 -38.95 -23.13 -96.28
C VAL A 554 -38.20 -24.42 -96.63
N VAL A 555 -38.69 -25.53 -96.10
CA VAL A 555 -38.24 -26.89 -96.45
C VAL A 555 -39.39 -27.61 -97.15
N ILE A 556 -39.09 -28.43 -98.16
CA ILE A 556 -40.12 -29.10 -98.96
C ILE A 556 -40.02 -30.60 -98.82
N GLN A 557 -41.16 -31.24 -98.60
CA GLN A 557 -41.32 -32.67 -98.56
C GLN A 557 -42.51 -33.08 -99.44
N GLU A 558 -42.32 -34.12 -100.26
CA GLU A 558 -43.38 -34.63 -101.12
C GLU A 558 -44.05 -35.86 -100.50
N GLU A 559 -45.38 -35.87 -100.47
CA GLU A 559 -46.18 -36.99 -99.95
C GLU A 559 -47.29 -37.38 -100.94
N PRO A 560 -47.69 -38.66 -101.02
CA PRO A 560 -48.85 -39.05 -101.83
C PRO A 560 -50.12 -38.40 -101.28
N ALA A 561 -50.94 -37.80 -102.14
CA ALA A 561 -52.23 -37.24 -101.76
C ALA A 561 -53.19 -37.19 -102.95
N VAL A 562 -54.50 -37.21 -102.66
CA VAL A 562 -55.56 -37.08 -103.67
C VAL A 562 -55.59 -35.69 -104.33
N SER A 563 -54.93 -34.70 -103.74
CA SER A 563 -54.78 -33.35 -104.30
C SER A 563 -53.89 -33.34 -105.54
N ALA A 564 -54.07 -32.36 -106.43
CA ALA A 564 -53.26 -32.21 -107.64
C ALA A 564 -51.75 -32.18 -107.33
N LYS A 565 -50.95 -32.80 -108.20
CA LYS A 565 -49.48 -32.82 -108.05
C LYS A 565 -48.93 -31.39 -108.04
N GLY A 566 -48.05 -31.08 -107.08
CA GLY A 566 -47.44 -29.77 -106.90
C GLY A 566 -48.25 -28.80 -106.01
N THR A 567 -49.34 -29.26 -105.38
CA THR A 567 -50.15 -28.47 -104.45
C THR A 567 -49.78 -28.77 -102.99
N VAL A 568 -49.71 -27.74 -102.16
CA VAL A 568 -49.44 -27.88 -100.71
C VAL A 568 -50.65 -28.49 -99.99
N ILE A 569 -50.43 -29.57 -99.24
CA ILE A 569 -51.46 -30.32 -98.52
C ILE A 569 -51.49 -30.01 -97.02
N ARG A 570 -50.32 -29.72 -96.42
CA ARG A 570 -50.17 -29.30 -95.02
C ARG A 570 -48.83 -28.61 -94.81
N THR A 571 -48.66 -27.95 -93.67
CA THR A 571 -47.37 -27.38 -93.25
C THR A 571 -46.99 -27.93 -91.88
N ASN A 572 -45.71 -27.87 -91.52
CA ASN A 572 -45.25 -28.07 -90.15
C ASN A 572 -44.23 -26.97 -89.78
N PRO A 573 -44.50 -26.11 -88.80
CA PRO A 573 -45.74 -26.01 -87.98
C PRO A 573 -47.01 -25.76 -88.81
N ASP A 574 -48.18 -26.05 -88.22
CA ASP A 574 -49.46 -25.98 -88.92
C ASP A 574 -49.81 -24.57 -89.41
N ALA A 575 -50.50 -24.50 -90.54
CA ALA A 575 -50.99 -23.25 -91.10
C ALA A 575 -51.95 -22.57 -90.09
N GLY A 576 -51.83 -21.26 -89.94
CA GLY A 576 -52.53 -20.47 -88.93
C GLY A 576 -51.77 -20.34 -87.60
N THR A 577 -50.69 -21.08 -87.36
CA THR A 577 -49.87 -20.90 -86.15
C THR A 577 -48.88 -19.74 -86.28
N SER A 578 -48.53 -19.11 -85.14
CA SER A 578 -47.53 -18.04 -85.07
C SER A 578 -46.17 -18.61 -84.69
N GLN A 579 -45.15 -18.33 -85.49
CA GLN A 579 -43.79 -18.81 -85.30
C GLN A 579 -42.80 -17.65 -85.32
N LEU A 580 -41.63 -17.83 -84.72
CA LEU A 580 -40.58 -16.81 -84.75
C LEU A 580 -40.14 -16.55 -86.19
N LYS A 581 -39.96 -15.29 -86.55
CA LYS A 581 -39.33 -14.92 -87.83
C LYS A 581 -37.97 -15.60 -87.96
N GLY A 582 -37.68 -16.23 -89.10
CA GLY A 582 -36.51 -17.07 -89.32
C GLY A 582 -36.71 -18.56 -88.98
N SER A 583 -37.84 -18.96 -88.40
CA SER A 583 -38.13 -20.37 -88.13
C SER A 583 -38.33 -21.18 -89.42
N ILE A 584 -38.11 -22.49 -89.33
CA ILE A 584 -38.32 -23.41 -90.45
C ILE A 584 -39.82 -23.76 -90.56
N VAL A 585 -40.37 -23.66 -91.76
CA VAL A 585 -41.71 -24.18 -92.11
C VAL A 585 -41.54 -25.23 -93.19
N THR A 586 -41.92 -26.47 -92.88
CA THR A 586 -41.93 -27.57 -93.85
C THR A 586 -43.24 -27.56 -94.63
N LEU A 587 -43.17 -27.40 -95.95
CA LEU A 587 -44.28 -27.57 -96.87
C LEU A 587 -44.37 -29.04 -97.29
N PHE A 588 -45.51 -29.66 -97.04
CA PHE A 588 -45.83 -30.98 -97.57
C PHE A 588 -46.63 -30.81 -98.86
N VAL A 589 -46.08 -31.29 -99.98
CA VAL A 589 -46.60 -31.08 -101.33
C VAL A 589 -47.08 -32.41 -101.91
N SER A 590 -48.24 -32.43 -102.55
CA SER A 590 -48.77 -33.65 -103.19
C SER A 590 -47.90 -34.07 -104.37
N LYS A 591 -47.47 -35.34 -104.40
CA LYS A 591 -46.89 -35.97 -105.60
C LYS A 591 -47.90 -36.71 -106.49
N GLY A 592 -49.19 -36.65 -106.16
CA GLY A 592 -50.29 -37.40 -106.76
C GLY A 592 -50.77 -38.57 -105.88
N PRO A 593 -51.93 -39.19 -106.19
CA PRO A 593 -52.46 -40.31 -105.42
C PRO A 593 -51.51 -41.52 -105.49
N GLU A 594 -51.47 -42.30 -104.41
CA GLU A 594 -50.67 -43.52 -104.33
C GLU A 594 -51.23 -44.57 -105.30
N GLU A 595 -50.38 -45.12 -106.20
CA GLU A 595 -50.78 -46.24 -107.06
C GLU A 595 -51.00 -47.49 -106.20
N PRO A 596 -52.11 -48.23 -106.38
CA PRO A 596 -52.35 -49.44 -105.61
C PRO A 596 -51.24 -50.46 -105.88
N GLN A 597 -50.50 -50.84 -104.84
CA GLN A 597 -49.60 -51.98 -104.90
C GLN A 597 -50.46 -53.24 -105.06
N GLY A 598 -50.33 -53.89 -106.21
CA GLY A 598 -51.12 -55.06 -106.61
C GLY A 598 -50.86 -56.33 -105.81
#